data_AF-A0A927GVS9-F1
#
_entry.id   AF-A0A927GVS9-F1
#
_cell.length_a   1.000
_cell.length_b   1.000
_cell.length_c   1.000
_cell.angle_alpha   90.00
_cell.angle_beta   90.00
_cell.angle_gamma   90.00
#
_symmetry.space_group_name_H-M   'P 1'
#
loop_
_entity.id
_entity.type
_entity.pdbx_description
1 polymer ?
#
loop_
_entity_poly.entity_id
_entity_poly.type
_entity_poly.pdbx_seq_one_letter_code
_entity_poly.pdbx_strand_id
1 'polypeptide(L)'
;MKQLQNTFQQIEDHALELESLLRQESAILNNRELSSSDRSVKLADLANRKNDLVQILDTLEKNRQFYLRSEKTDADLDAQWQRALKVLASCQKLNLQNGKDIASQARYTRRALEILGLEDSSSPVYHQDGRTADYSRHKNLGVA
;
A
#
# COMPACT_ATOMS: atom_id res chain seq x y z
N MET A 1 -9.67 4.74 34.78
CA MET A 1 -9.39 3.33 34.43
C MET A 1 -10.25 2.83 33.26
N LYS A 2 -11.56 3.13 33.22
CA LYS A 2 -12.42 2.66 32.11
C LYS A 2 -12.06 3.24 30.73
N GLN A 3 -11.51 4.45 30.67
CA GLN A 3 -11.22 5.11 29.39
C GLN A 3 -9.94 4.58 28.73
N LEU A 4 -8.87 4.36 29.51
CA LEU A 4 -7.65 3.75 28.98
C LEU A 4 -7.90 2.30 28.53
N GLN A 5 -8.64 1.52 29.32
CA GLN A 5 -9.04 0.16 28.96
C GLN A 5 -9.86 0.12 27.66
N ASN A 6 -10.85 1.02 27.53
CA ASN A 6 -11.65 1.14 26.31
C ASN A 6 -10.78 1.53 25.11
N THR A 7 -9.84 2.47 25.31
CA THR A 7 -8.90 2.88 24.25
C THR A 7 -8.04 1.70 23.79
N PHE A 8 -7.52 0.89 24.72
CA PHE A 8 -6.75 -0.31 24.37
C PHE A 8 -7.59 -1.34 23.60
N GLN A 9 -8.85 -1.57 24.02
CA GLN A 9 -9.76 -2.46 23.31
C GLN A 9 -10.03 -1.97 21.89
N GLN A 10 -10.32 -0.68 21.72
CA GLN A 10 -10.56 -0.08 20.40
C GLN A 10 -9.33 -0.16 19.50
N ILE A 11 -8.12 0.04 20.04
CA ILE A 11 -6.88 -0.14 19.28
C ILE A 11 -6.73 -1.60 18.84
N GLU A 12 -6.99 -2.57 19.72
CA GLU A 12 -6.92 -4.00 19.40
C GLU A 12 -7.92 -4.36 18.28
N ASP A 13 -9.18 -3.92 18.40
CA ASP A 13 -10.24 -4.22 17.44
C ASP A 13 -9.95 -3.64 16.05
N HIS A 14 -9.54 -2.35 15.98
CA HIS A 14 -9.18 -1.72 14.70
C HIS A 14 -7.88 -2.27 14.12
N ALA A 15 -6.93 -2.71 14.95
CA ALA A 15 -5.72 -3.37 14.47
C ALA A 15 -6.05 -4.73 13.83
N LEU A 16 -6.98 -5.51 14.43
CA LEU A 16 -7.46 -6.76 13.85
C LEU A 16 -8.20 -6.55 12.54
N GLU A 17 -9.02 -5.49 12.45
CA GLU A 17 -9.69 -5.13 11.21
C GLU A 17 -8.67 -4.76 10.13
N LEU A 18 -7.66 -3.94 10.46
CA LEU A 18 -6.58 -3.58 9.55
C LEU A 18 -5.80 -4.82 9.08
N GLU A 19 -5.53 -5.78 9.97
CA GLU A 19 -4.89 -7.04 9.62
C GLU A 19 -5.71 -7.82 8.59
N SER A 20 -7.03 -7.89 8.79
CA SER A 20 -7.97 -8.53 7.86
C SER A 20 -7.93 -7.87 6.47
N LEU A 21 -7.93 -6.53 6.41
CA LEU A 21 -7.82 -5.81 5.14
C LEU A 21 -6.48 -6.06 4.43
N LEU A 22 -5.37 -6.11 5.16
CA LEU A 22 -4.05 -6.43 4.60
C LEU A 22 -3.99 -7.85 4.04
N ARG A 23 -4.65 -8.82 4.69
CA ARG A 23 -4.77 -10.19 4.18
C ARG A 23 -5.64 -10.25 2.91
N GLN A 24 -6.73 -9.49 2.87
CA GLN A 24 -7.58 -9.37 1.69
C GLN A 24 -6.82 -8.75 0.51
N GLU A 25 -6.04 -7.69 0.76
CA GLU A 25 -5.18 -7.08 -0.25
C GLU A 25 -4.17 -8.10 -0.80
N SER A 26 -3.50 -8.84 0.08
CA SER A 26 -2.56 -9.89 -0.32
C SER A 26 -3.23 -10.96 -1.21
N ALA A 27 -4.45 -11.39 -0.86
CA ALA A 27 -5.21 -12.34 -1.66
C ALA A 27 -5.56 -11.78 -3.04
N ILE A 28 -5.94 -10.51 -3.13
CA ILE A 28 -6.29 -9.85 -4.41
C ILE A 28 -5.05 -9.65 -5.28
N LEU A 29 -3.92 -9.24 -4.71
CA LEU A 29 -2.66 -9.08 -5.42
C LEU A 29 -2.17 -10.39 -6.03
N ASN A 30 -2.42 -11.51 -5.36
CA ASN A 30 -2.01 -12.84 -5.81
C ASN A 30 -3.06 -13.59 -6.65
N ASN A 31 -4.29 -13.08 -6.73
CA ASN A 31 -5.35 -13.69 -7.53
C ASN A 31 -5.15 -13.39 -9.02
N ARG A 32 -4.67 -14.38 -9.77
CA ARG A 32 -4.40 -14.29 -11.22
C ARG A 32 -5.66 -14.35 -12.09
N GLU A 33 -6.76 -14.90 -11.57
CA GLU A 33 -8.03 -15.03 -12.30
C GLU A 33 -8.81 -13.72 -12.33
N LEU A 34 -8.47 -12.78 -11.44
CA LEU A 34 -9.10 -11.47 -11.40
C LEU A 34 -8.65 -10.60 -12.59
N SER A 35 -9.62 -10.03 -13.31
CA SER A 35 -9.37 -9.01 -14.33
C SER A 35 -8.61 -7.81 -13.73
N SER A 36 -7.78 -7.14 -14.55
CA SER A 36 -7.02 -5.96 -14.13
C SER A 36 -7.92 -4.81 -13.69
N SER A 37 -9.07 -4.61 -14.34
CA SER A 37 -10.08 -3.62 -13.97
C SER A 37 -10.63 -3.87 -12.56
N ASP A 38 -11.06 -5.10 -12.31
CA ASP A 38 -11.70 -5.49 -11.05
C ASP A 38 -10.68 -5.49 -9.90
N ARG A 39 -9.44 -5.89 -10.19
CA ARG A 39 -8.33 -5.80 -9.25
C ARG A 39 -8.10 -4.34 -8.84
N SER A 40 -8.05 -3.42 -9.79
CA SER A 40 -7.83 -2.00 -9.52
C SER A 40 -8.95 -1.42 -8.64
N VAL A 41 -10.21 -1.71 -8.94
CA VAL A 41 -11.36 -1.20 -8.17
C VAL A 41 -11.32 -1.71 -6.73
N LYS A 42 -11.10 -3.03 -6.53
CA LYS A 42 -11.05 -3.60 -5.19
C LYS A 42 -9.84 -3.12 -4.38
N LEU A 43 -8.68 -2.97 -5.02
CA LEU A 43 -7.49 -2.43 -4.34
C LEU A 43 -7.67 -0.97 -3.93
N ALA A 44 -8.35 -0.16 -4.75
CA ALA A 44 -8.68 1.23 -4.41
C ALA A 44 -9.62 1.31 -3.20
N ASP A 45 -10.68 0.48 -3.17
CA ASP A 45 -11.58 0.39 -2.01
C ASP A 45 -10.83 -0.02 -0.72
N LEU A 46 -10.00 -1.05 -0.80
CA LEU A 46 -9.16 -1.47 0.33
C LEU A 46 -8.18 -0.38 0.78
N ALA A 47 -7.59 0.38 -0.15
CA ALA A 47 -6.70 1.48 0.18
C ALA A 47 -7.41 2.58 0.98
N ASN A 48 -8.64 2.95 0.59
CA ASN A 48 -9.44 3.93 1.31
C ASN A 48 -9.76 3.45 2.72
N ARG A 49 -10.29 2.22 2.86
CA ARG A 49 -10.63 1.64 4.17
C ARG A 49 -9.41 1.51 5.09
N LYS A 50 -8.24 1.15 4.55
CA LYS A 50 -6.99 1.12 5.32
C LYS A 50 -6.58 2.53 5.80
N ASN A 51 -6.71 3.54 4.94
CA ASN A 51 -6.39 4.93 5.32
C ASN A 51 -7.31 5.42 6.45
N ASP A 52 -8.60 5.13 6.37
CA ASP A 52 -9.56 5.50 7.43
C ASP A 52 -9.19 4.84 8.76
N LEU A 53 -8.87 3.54 8.76
CA LEU A 53 -8.44 2.83 9.97
C LEU A 53 -7.12 3.37 10.54
N VAL A 54 -6.17 3.73 9.69
CA VAL A 54 -4.90 4.33 10.14
C VAL A 54 -5.14 5.68 10.81
N GLN A 55 -6.05 6.51 10.28
CA GLN A 55 -6.42 7.78 10.91
C GLN A 55 -7.12 7.59 12.26
N ILE A 56 -7.98 6.57 12.36
CA ILE A 56 -8.63 6.20 13.63
C ILE A 56 -7.57 5.75 14.65
N LEU A 57 -6.65 4.85 14.26
CA LEU A 57 -5.58 4.38 15.12
C LEU A 57 -4.64 5.50 15.59
N ASP A 58 -4.31 6.46 14.73
CA ASP A 58 -3.52 7.65 15.11
C ASP A 58 -4.25 8.51 16.15
N THR A 59 -5.56 8.65 16.00
CA THR A 59 -6.40 9.36 16.98
C THR A 59 -6.46 8.62 18.31
N LEU A 60 -6.63 7.30 18.28
CA LEU A 60 -6.66 6.47 19.48
C LEU A 60 -5.30 6.46 20.20
N GLU A 61 -4.18 6.49 19.48
CA GLU A 61 -2.85 6.61 20.07
C GLU A 61 -2.68 7.94 20.84
N LYS A 62 -3.21 9.05 20.29
CA LYS A 62 -3.22 10.34 21.01
C LYS A 62 -4.06 10.26 22.29
N ASN A 63 -5.24 9.64 22.21
CA ASN A 63 -6.10 9.43 23.38
C ASN A 63 -5.41 8.55 24.44
N ARG A 64 -4.74 7.48 23.99
CA ARG A 64 -3.95 6.60 24.83
C ARG A 64 -2.89 7.36 25.60
N GLN A 65 -2.09 8.18 24.92
CA GLN A 65 -1.05 9.01 25.54
C GLN A 65 -1.62 10.03 26.53
N PHE A 66 -2.80 10.58 26.25
CA PHE A 66 -3.48 11.49 27.15
C PHE A 66 -3.91 10.79 28.45
N TYR A 67 -4.60 9.66 28.36
CA TYR A 67 -5.08 8.91 29.53
C TYR A 67 -3.94 8.28 30.33
N LEU A 68 -2.84 7.88 29.69
CA LEU A 68 -1.67 7.32 30.39
C LEU A 68 -1.02 8.30 31.38
N ARG A 69 -1.22 9.61 31.19
CA ARG A 69 -0.70 10.66 32.11
C ARG A 69 -1.49 10.76 33.41
N SER A 70 -2.75 10.33 33.40
CA SER A 70 -3.69 10.50 34.52
C SER A 70 -4.13 9.19 35.15
N GLU A 71 -4.04 8.07 34.42
CA GLU A 71 -4.46 6.75 34.88
C GLU A 71 -3.23 5.86 35.19
N LYS A 72 -3.31 5.08 36.28
CA LYS A 72 -2.32 4.04 36.57
C LYS A 72 -2.63 2.79 35.75
N THR A 73 -1.59 2.16 35.21
CA THR A 73 -1.69 0.83 34.60
C THR A 73 -1.61 -0.26 35.65
N ASP A 74 -2.28 -1.37 35.37
CA ASP A 74 -2.16 -2.64 36.09
C ASP A 74 -1.73 -3.75 35.12
N ALA A 75 -1.53 -4.96 35.64
CA ALA A 75 -1.05 -6.09 34.86
C ALA A 75 -2.03 -6.52 33.74
N ASP A 76 -3.33 -6.32 33.92
CA ASP A 76 -4.34 -6.71 32.91
C ASP A 76 -4.35 -5.72 31.73
N LEU A 77 -4.26 -4.43 32.04
CA LEU A 77 -4.09 -3.37 31.06
C LEU A 77 -2.80 -3.53 30.26
N ASP A 78 -1.70 -3.87 30.93
CA ASP A 78 -0.43 -4.14 30.27
C ASP A 78 -0.54 -5.36 29.34
N ALA A 79 -1.21 -6.43 29.76
CA ALA A 79 -1.43 -7.60 28.93
C ALA A 79 -2.30 -7.29 27.69
N GLN A 80 -3.36 -6.50 27.85
CA GLN A 80 -4.19 -6.04 26.74
C GLN A 80 -3.39 -5.19 25.74
N TRP A 81 -2.55 -4.28 26.23
CA TRP A 81 -1.67 -3.49 25.38
C TRP A 81 -0.67 -4.36 24.61
N GLN A 82 -0.10 -5.38 25.24
CA GLN A 82 0.79 -6.33 24.55
C GLN A 82 0.07 -7.12 23.45
N ARG A 83 -1.20 -7.47 23.63
CA ARG A 83 -2.00 -8.10 22.55
C ARG A 83 -2.15 -7.16 21.35
N ALA A 84 -2.56 -5.92 21.59
CA ALA A 84 -2.68 -4.91 20.55
C ALA A 84 -1.36 -4.69 19.78
N LEU A 85 -0.23 -4.58 20.50
CA LEU A 85 1.10 -4.45 19.89
C LEU A 85 1.47 -5.64 19.02
N LYS A 86 1.12 -6.86 19.44
CA LYS A 86 1.39 -8.07 18.66
C LYS A 86 0.63 -8.06 17.33
N VAL A 87 -0.62 -7.62 17.33
CA VAL A 87 -1.42 -7.48 16.11
C VAL A 87 -0.82 -6.40 15.20
N LEU A 88 -0.49 -5.23 15.75
CA LEU A 88 0.14 -4.14 14.98
C LEU A 88 1.48 -4.55 14.36
N ALA A 89 2.28 -5.35 15.06
CA ALA A 89 3.51 -5.92 14.51
C ALA A 89 3.24 -6.91 13.36
N SER A 90 2.14 -7.68 13.43
CA SER A 90 1.67 -8.51 12.31
C SER A 90 1.27 -7.64 11.12
N CYS A 91 0.49 -6.58 11.35
CA CYS A 91 0.08 -5.62 10.31
C CYS A 91 1.29 -4.99 9.62
N GLN A 92 2.32 -4.58 10.37
CA GLN A 92 3.55 -4.02 9.80
C GLN A 92 4.23 -5.01 8.85
N LYS A 93 4.34 -6.29 9.24
CA LYS A 93 4.95 -7.33 8.41
C LYS A 93 4.13 -7.59 7.13
N LEU A 94 2.81 -7.70 7.26
CA LEU A 94 1.91 -7.90 6.12
C LEU A 94 1.97 -6.72 5.15
N ASN A 95 1.95 -5.48 5.67
CA ASN A 95 2.04 -4.28 4.85
C ASN A 95 3.38 -4.20 4.09
N LEU A 96 4.49 -4.53 4.75
CA LEU A 96 5.79 -4.61 4.10
C LEU A 96 5.81 -5.66 2.98
N GLN A 97 5.19 -6.82 3.21
CA GLN A 97 5.10 -7.87 2.20
C GLN A 97 4.25 -7.43 1.01
N ASN A 98 3.04 -6.91 1.24
CA ASN A 98 2.18 -6.40 0.18
C ASN A 98 2.87 -5.29 -0.63
N GLY A 99 3.61 -4.40 0.04
CA GLY A 99 4.40 -3.35 -0.63
C GLY A 99 5.50 -3.92 -1.54
N LYS A 100 6.18 -4.99 -1.13
CA LYS A 100 7.15 -5.70 -1.98
C LYS A 100 6.49 -6.32 -3.19
N ASP A 101 5.32 -6.93 -3.02
CA ASP A 101 4.57 -7.58 -4.11
C ASP A 101 4.11 -6.55 -5.14
N ILE A 102 3.54 -5.43 -4.69
CA ILE A 102 3.15 -4.29 -5.55
C ILE A 102 4.37 -3.75 -6.32
N ALA A 103 5.49 -3.51 -5.63
CA ALA A 103 6.71 -3.01 -6.28
C ALA A 103 7.25 -4.00 -7.32
N SER A 104 7.16 -5.30 -7.05
CA SER A 104 7.53 -6.35 -7.99
C SER A 104 6.65 -6.33 -9.24
N GLN A 105 5.32 -6.26 -9.06
CA GLN A 105 4.36 -6.15 -10.16
C GLN A 105 4.62 -4.90 -11.00
N ALA A 106 4.84 -3.74 -10.36
CA ALA A 106 5.14 -2.50 -11.08
C ALA A 106 6.41 -2.60 -11.94
N ARG A 107 7.46 -3.27 -11.46
CA ARG A 107 8.68 -3.54 -12.25
C ARG A 107 8.40 -4.42 -13.47
N TYR A 108 7.63 -5.50 -13.30
CA TYR A 108 7.26 -6.37 -14.42
C TYR A 108 6.40 -5.66 -15.45
N THR A 109 5.43 -4.85 -15.01
CA THR A 109 4.58 -4.05 -15.91
C THR A 109 5.42 -3.06 -16.70
N ARG A 110 6.34 -2.31 -16.06
CA ARG A 110 7.25 -1.40 -16.76
C ARG A 110 8.07 -2.17 -17.81
N ARG A 111 8.70 -3.27 -17.43
CA ARG A 111 9.50 -4.07 -18.37
C ARG A 111 8.68 -4.62 -19.55
N ALA A 112 7.43 -5.01 -19.31
CA ALA A 112 6.53 -5.43 -20.37
C ALA A 112 6.19 -4.29 -21.34
N LEU A 113 5.97 -3.08 -20.82
CA LEU A 113 5.75 -1.88 -21.65
C LEU A 113 6.99 -1.49 -22.47
N GLU A 114 8.19 -1.60 -21.89
CA GLU A 114 9.46 -1.42 -22.60
C GLU A 114 9.58 -2.39 -23.78
N ILE A 115 9.31 -3.68 -23.56
CA ILE A 115 9.36 -4.72 -24.62
C ILE A 115 8.34 -4.45 -25.73
N LEU A 116 7.15 -3.96 -25.37
CA LEU A 116 6.10 -3.60 -26.33
C LEU A 116 6.40 -2.30 -27.09
N GLY A 117 7.53 -1.62 -26.81
CA GLY A 117 7.94 -0.38 -27.49
C GLY A 117 7.01 0.80 -27.18
N LEU A 118 6.25 0.73 -26.09
CA LEU A 118 5.27 1.75 -25.71
C LEU A 118 5.89 2.89 -24.88
N GLU A 119 7.12 2.74 -24.39
CA GLU A 119 7.80 3.74 -23.56
C GLU A 119 8.74 4.68 -24.37
N ASP A 120 9.21 4.25 -25.55
CA ASP A 120 10.03 5.07 -26.47
C ASP A 120 9.51 4.96 -27.92
N SER A 121 8.89 6.03 -28.39
CA SER A 121 8.43 6.18 -29.78
C SER A 121 9.57 6.58 -30.72
N SER A 122 10.64 5.79 -30.74
CA SER A 122 11.60 5.76 -31.84
C SER A 122 11.67 4.33 -32.37
N SER A 123 10.57 3.83 -32.91
CA SER A 123 10.62 2.62 -33.71
C SER A 123 11.39 2.95 -34.99
N PRO A 124 12.58 2.36 -35.24
CA PRO A 124 13.37 2.69 -36.40
C PRO A 124 12.60 2.26 -37.65
N VAL A 125 12.31 3.22 -38.53
CA VAL A 125 11.67 2.94 -39.81
C VAL A 125 12.73 2.35 -40.73
N TYR A 126 12.50 1.12 -41.19
CA TYR A 126 13.34 0.47 -42.19
C TYR A 126 12.95 1.00 -43.57
N HIS A 127 13.89 1.67 -44.23
CA HIS A 127 13.74 2.08 -45.61
C HIS A 127 14.00 0.90 -46.57
N GLN A 128 13.50 1.03 -47.80
CA GLN A 128 13.63 0.02 -48.85
C GLN A 128 15.10 -0.31 -49.23
N ASP A 129 16.04 0.56 -48.85
CA ASP A 129 17.48 0.40 -49.02
C ASP A 129 18.19 -0.26 -47.80
N GLY A 130 17.42 -0.71 -46.80
CA GLY A 130 17.93 -1.36 -45.59
C GLY A 130 18.50 -0.41 -44.54
N ARG A 131 18.35 0.91 -44.73
CA ARG A 131 18.77 1.90 -43.72
C ARG A 131 17.69 2.11 -42.66
N THR A 132 18.10 2.16 -41.40
CA THR A 132 17.26 2.55 -40.26
C THR A 132 17.35 4.06 -40.04
N ALA A 133 16.22 4.76 -40.10
CA ALA A 133 16.14 6.16 -39.71
C ALA A 133 15.77 6.24 -38.22
N ASP A 134 16.70 6.70 -37.38
CA ASP A 134 16.41 7.12 -36.02
C ASP A 134 15.79 8.52 -36.07
N TYR A 135 14.50 8.62 -35.74
CA TYR A 135 13.86 9.91 -35.49
C TYR A 135 14.27 10.42 -34.10
N SER A 136 15.54 10.78 -33.95
CA SER A 136 16.00 11.58 -32.82
C SER A 136 15.29 12.93 -32.88
N ARG A 137 14.30 13.14 -32.02
CA ARG A 137 13.65 14.45 -31.78
C ARG A 137 14.68 15.46 -31.31
N HIS A 138 15.39 16.10 -32.24
CA HIS A 138 16.04 17.37 -31.98
C HIS A 138 14.97 18.47 -32.01
N LYS A 139 14.44 18.78 -30.83
CA LYS A 139 13.68 19.99 -30.56
C LYS A 139 14.63 21.18 -30.58
N ASN A 140 14.95 21.70 -31.77
CA ASN A 140 15.52 23.04 -31.94
C ASN A 140 14.51 23.90 -32.70
N LEU A 141 13.52 24.43 -31.98
CA LEU A 141 12.80 25.63 -32.39
C LEU A 141 13.46 26.80 -31.68
N GLY A 142 14.61 27.22 -32.23
CA GLY A 142 15.21 28.51 -31.98
C GLY A 142 14.82 29.47 -33.10
N VAL A 143 14.19 30.57 -32.71
CA VAL A 143 14.34 31.95 -33.23
C VAL A 143 14.39 32.13 -34.76
N ALA A 144 13.32 32.71 -35.32
CA ALA A 144 13.33 33.92 -36.15
C ALA A 144 11.93 34.54 -36.18
#